data_AF-A0A813MBW6-F1
#
_entry.id   AF-A0A813MBW6-F1
#
_cell.length_a   1.000
_cell.length_b   1.000
_cell.length_c   1.000
_cell.angle_alpha   90.00
_cell.angle_beta   90.00
_cell.angle_gamma   90.00
#
_symmetry.space_group_name_H-M   'P 1'
#
loop_
_entity.id
_entity.type
_entity.pdbx_description
1 polymer ?
#
loop_
_entity_poly.entity_id
_entity_poly.type
_entity_poly.pdbx_seq_one_letter_code
_entity_poly.pdbx_strand_id
1 'polypeptide(L)'
;MTTKSNRPDEELEADFNARATQLENSLNELESFLSHIDSVSYTTIHEGLTPLDQARFDLTATYTLNSLMWAYLRTRGIDPKQTQLKSELDRVKSYMDKLKSVVDRQSASRIDKQATTRLMRNALWQQAHSKNKTTNNDDQQTN
;
A
#
# COMPACT_ATOMS: atom_id res chain seq x y z
N MET A 1 49.87 -27.58 9.58
CA MET A 1 48.64 -27.27 10.33
C MET A 1 48.72 -25.83 10.80
N THR A 2 48.21 -24.90 10.01
CA THR A 2 48.16 -23.47 10.35
C THR A 2 46.75 -23.17 10.84
N THR A 3 46.60 -23.00 12.14
CA THR A 3 45.36 -22.56 12.78
C THR A 3 45.13 -21.09 12.42
N LYS A 4 44.12 -20.81 11.60
CA LYS A 4 43.63 -19.46 11.33
C LYS A 4 43.07 -18.92 12.65
N SER A 5 43.89 -18.14 13.35
CA SER A 5 43.47 -17.41 14.55
C SER A 5 42.50 -16.31 14.10
N ASN A 6 41.21 -16.62 14.04
CA ASN A 6 40.16 -15.67 13.69
C ASN A 6 40.01 -14.68 14.85
N ARG A 7 40.63 -13.51 14.75
CA ARG A 7 40.51 -12.46 15.77
C ARG A 7 39.11 -11.83 15.62
N PRO A 8 38.33 -11.72 16.71
CA PRO A 8 36.97 -11.18 16.64
C PRO A 8 36.92 -9.75 16.10
N ASP A 9 38.01 -8.99 16.23
CA ASP A 9 38.13 -7.64 15.69
C ASP A 9 38.17 -7.62 14.14
N GLU A 10 38.84 -8.60 13.52
CA GLU A 10 38.93 -8.72 12.05
C GLU A 10 37.56 -9.08 11.45
N GLU A 11 36.75 -9.87 12.15
CA GLU A 11 35.40 -10.26 11.73
C GLU A 11 34.41 -9.09 11.84
N LEU A 12 34.52 -8.27 12.89
CA LEU A 12 33.72 -7.06 13.07
C LEU A 12 34.01 -6.01 11.99
N GLU A 13 35.30 -5.77 11.69
CA GLU A 13 35.72 -4.86 10.64
C GLU A 13 35.22 -5.32 9.26
N ALA A 14 35.27 -6.62 9.00
CA ALA A 14 34.74 -7.20 7.76
C ALA A 14 33.22 -7.01 7.62
N ASP A 15 32.43 -7.25 8.68
CA ASP A 15 30.97 -7.03 8.66
C ASP A 15 30.63 -5.55 8.46
N PHE A 16 31.35 -4.64 9.12
CA PHE A 16 31.15 -3.21 8.96
C PHE A 16 31.41 -2.76 7.51
N ASN A 17 32.55 -3.16 6.94
CA ASN A 17 32.91 -2.81 5.56
C ASN A 17 31.90 -3.38 4.57
N ALA A 18 31.44 -4.63 4.77
CA ALA A 18 30.42 -5.23 3.93
C ALA A 18 29.11 -4.43 3.93
N ARG A 19 28.64 -3.98 5.11
CA ARG A 19 27.44 -3.13 5.23
C ARG A 19 27.64 -1.75 4.60
N ALA A 20 28.83 -1.17 4.74
CA ALA A 20 29.16 0.12 4.14
C ALA A 20 29.14 0.04 2.60
N THR A 21 29.78 -0.99 2.02
CA THR A 21 29.75 -1.25 0.58
C THR A 21 28.32 -1.53 0.09
N GLN A 22 27.52 -2.27 0.84
CA GLN A 22 26.12 -2.51 0.48
C GLN A 22 25.31 -1.20 0.44
N LEU A 23 25.53 -0.32 1.42
CA LEU A 23 24.87 0.99 1.46
C LEU A 23 25.31 1.86 0.27
N GLU A 24 26.61 1.93 -0.02
CA GLU A 24 27.16 2.67 -1.14
C GLU A 24 26.58 2.19 -2.48
N ASN A 25 26.54 0.88 -2.72
CA ASN A 25 25.93 0.31 -3.92
C ASN A 25 24.44 0.68 -4.02
N SER A 26 23.70 0.61 -2.91
CA SER A 26 22.28 0.96 -2.88
C SER A 26 22.05 2.46 -3.18
N LEU A 27 22.94 3.33 -2.71
CA LEU A 27 22.89 4.77 -2.99
C LEU A 27 23.24 5.08 -4.45
N ASN A 28 24.24 4.41 -5.02
CA ASN A 28 24.61 4.57 -6.43
C ASN A 28 23.47 4.15 -7.38
N GLU A 29 22.79 3.03 -7.08
CA GLU A 29 21.61 2.58 -7.83
C GLU A 29 20.48 3.63 -7.75
N LEU A 30 20.22 4.17 -6.56
CA LEU A 30 19.21 5.19 -6.36
C LEU A 30 19.56 6.49 -7.11
N GLU A 31 20.81 6.93 -7.06
CA GLU A 31 21.28 8.14 -7.74
C GLU A 31 21.12 8.01 -9.26
N SER A 32 21.46 6.85 -9.83
CA SER A 32 21.23 6.57 -11.25
C SER A 32 19.74 6.68 -11.62
N PHE A 33 18.85 6.11 -10.80
CA PHE A 33 17.41 6.22 -11.02
C PHE A 33 16.90 7.66 -10.92
N LEU A 34 17.33 8.41 -9.91
CA LEU A 34 16.93 9.80 -9.70
C LEU A 34 17.45 10.72 -10.80
N SER A 35 18.67 10.48 -11.31
CA SER A 35 19.23 11.25 -12.42
C SER A 35 18.37 11.19 -13.69
N HIS A 36 17.73 10.05 -13.94
CA HIS A 36 16.82 9.89 -15.06
C HIS A 36 15.53 10.72 -14.87
N ILE A 37 14.99 10.75 -13.65
CA ILE A 37 13.81 11.56 -13.33
C ILE A 37 14.14 13.06 -13.41
N ASP A 38 15.31 13.47 -12.91
CA ASP A 38 15.74 14.87 -12.91
C ASP A 38 16.00 15.41 -14.33
N SER A 39 16.28 14.50 -15.28
CA SER A 39 16.43 14.86 -16.70
C SER A 39 15.11 15.24 -17.40
N VAL A 40 13.96 15.00 -16.77
CA VAL A 40 12.63 15.32 -17.32
C VAL A 40 11.93 16.34 -16.43
N SER A 41 11.37 17.39 -17.03
CA SER A 41 10.60 18.39 -16.27
C SER A 41 9.39 17.74 -15.58
N TYR A 42 9.14 18.13 -14.32
CA TYR A 42 7.95 17.74 -13.58
C TYR A 42 6.64 17.98 -14.35
N THR A 43 6.56 19.10 -15.09
CA THR A 43 5.37 19.43 -15.91
C THR A 43 5.16 18.43 -17.02
N THR A 44 6.23 18.02 -17.69
CA THR A 44 6.20 17.03 -18.78
C THR A 44 5.79 15.65 -18.27
N ILE A 45 6.25 15.26 -17.07
CA ILE A 45 5.81 14.02 -16.42
C ILE A 45 4.31 14.09 -16.14
N HIS A 46 3.83 15.18 -15.55
CA HIS A 46 2.41 15.32 -15.19
C HIS A 46 1.48 15.38 -16.41
N GLU A 47 1.85 16.09 -17.47
CA GLU A 47 1.06 16.19 -18.71
C GLU A 47 0.83 14.84 -19.40
N GLY A 48 1.79 13.90 -19.26
CA GLY A 48 1.71 12.56 -19.85
C GLY A 48 0.93 11.52 -19.04
N LEU A 49 0.50 11.86 -17.82
CA LEU A 49 -0.07 10.90 -16.87
C LEU A 49 -1.57 11.13 -16.64
N THR A 50 -2.29 10.03 -16.38
CA THR A 50 -3.68 10.14 -15.90
C THR A 50 -3.68 10.73 -14.48
N PRO A 51 -4.78 11.36 -14.01
CA PRO A 51 -4.85 11.87 -12.64
C PRO A 51 -4.55 10.82 -11.57
N LEU A 52 -4.86 9.55 -11.84
CA LEU A 52 -4.56 8.44 -10.95
C LEU A 52 -3.06 8.15 -10.91
N ASP A 53 -2.39 8.17 -12.06
CA ASP A 53 -0.95 7.92 -12.16
C ASP A 53 -0.13 9.09 -11.62
N GLN A 54 -0.60 10.33 -11.81
CA GLN A 54 -0.05 11.52 -11.14
C GLN A 54 -0.06 11.36 -9.62
N ALA A 55 -1.22 10.96 -9.05
CA ALA A 55 -1.32 10.74 -7.62
C ALA A 55 -0.41 9.60 -7.12
N ARG A 56 -0.24 8.52 -7.90
CA ARG A 56 0.71 7.45 -7.60
C ARG A 56 2.16 7.97 -7.60
N PHE A 57 2.51 8.75 -8.62
CA PHE A 57 3.84 9.33 -8.77
C PHE A 57 4.17 10.25 -7.59
N ASP A 58 3.30 11.22 -7.29
CA ASP A 58 3.52 12.19 -6.21
C ASP A 58 3.63 11.52 -4.83
N LEU A 59 2.78 10.50 -4.56
CA LEU A 59 2.85 9.74 -3.32
C LEU A 59 4.14 8.92 -3.22
N THR A 60 4.60 8.35 -4.33
CA THR A 60 5.85 7.58 -4.37
C THR A 60 7.04 8.51 -4.17
N ALA A 61 7.09 9.67 -4.85
CA ALA A 61 8.14 10.67 -4.68
C ALA A 61 8.21 11.17 -3.22
N THR A 62 7.06 11.46 -2.61
CA THR A 62 6.98 11.89 -1.20
C THR A 62 7.45 10.80 -0.25
N TYR A 63 7.05 9.54 -0.48
CA TYR A 63 7.51 8.40 0.32
C TYR A 63 9.02 8.20 0.22
N THR A 64 9.58 8.30 -0.99
CA THR A 64 11.02 8.20 -1.23
C THR A 64 11.79 9.28 -0.47
N LEU A 65 11.36 10.55 -0.55
CA LEU A 65 12.00 11.65 0.16
C LEU A 65 11.98 11.45 1.69
N ASN A 66 10.84 11.02 2.23
CA ASN A 66 10.72 10.70 3.66
C ASN A 66 11.62 9.52 4.06
N SER A 67 11.74 8.51 3.20
CA SER A 67 12.62 7.35 3.42
C SER A 67 14.10 7.74 3.40
N LEU A 68 14.50 8.65 2.52
CA LEU A 68 15.86 9.18 2.49
C LEU A 68 16.18 10.01 3.72
N MET A 69 15.24 10.83 4.18
CA MET A 69 15.38 11.55 5.45
C MET A 69 15.55 10.57 6.62
N TRP A 70 14.81 9.45 6.61
CA TRP A 70 14.95 8.41 7.63
C TRP A 70 16.37 7.80 7.63
N ALA A 71 16.89 7.45 6.45
CA ALA A 71 18.23 6.92 6.29
C ALA A 71 19.29 7.95 6.77
N TYR A 72 19.14 9.23 6.40
CA TYR A 72 20.02 10.31 6.82
C TYR A 72 20.05 10.49 8.35
N LEU A 73 18.89 10.50 9.01
CA LEU A 73 18.85 10.61 10.47
C LEU A 73 19.56 9.43 11.15
N ARG A 74 19.41 8.22 10.59
CA ARG A 74 20.09 7.03 11.08
C ARG A 74 21.61 7.11 10.94
N THR A 75 22.15 7.67 9.85
CA THR A 75 23.61 7.87 9.70
C THR A 75 24.16 8.93 10.66
N ARG A 76 23.31 9.87 11.10
CA ARG A 76 23.62 10.86 12.15
C ARG A 76 23.48 10.33 13.57
N GLY A 77 23.07 9.06 13.75
CA GLY A 77 22.82 8.47 15.06
C GLY A 77 21.54 8.97 15.75
N ILE A 78 20.66 9.65 15.01
CA ILE A 78 19.38 10.14 15.52
C ILE A 78 18.31 9.08 15.25
N ASP A 79 17.53 8.71 16.26
CA ASP A 79 16.38 7.82 16.07
C ASP A 79 15.25 8.57 15.33
N PRO A 80 14.92 8.20 14.08
CA PRO A 80 13.90 8.92 13.30
C PRO A 80 12.51 8.87 13.96
N LYS A 81 12.23 7.87 14.80
CA LYS A 81 10.96 7.75 15.53
C LYS A 81 10.73 8.86 16.54
N GLN A 82 11.79 9.52 17.00
CA GLN A 82 11.73 10.62 17.95
C GLN A 82 11.50 11.98 17.25
N THR A 83 11.45 11.98 15.92
CA THR A 83 11.21 13.17 15.10
C THR A 83 9.79 13.16 14.51
N GLN A 84 9.40 14.26 13.87
CA GLN A 84 8.11 14.37 13.15
C GLN A 84 8.04 13.50 11.89
N LEU A 85 9.13 12.82 11.51
CA LEU A 85 9.16 12.00 10.30
C LEU A 85 8.20 10.80 10.37
N LYS A 86 7.98 10.26 11.57
CA LYS A 86 7.01 9.18 11.76
C LYS A 86 5.59 9.62 11.37
N SER A 87 5.16 10.81 11.81
CA SER A 87 3.85 11.34 11.44
C SER A 87 3.72 11.61 9.94
N GLU A 88 4.80 12.05 9.28
CA GLU A 88 4.80 12.23 7.82
C GLU A 88 4.70 10.89 7.07
N LEU A 89 5.35 9.83 7.54
CA LEU A 89 5.20 8.49 6.98
C LEU A 89 3.77 7.94 7.19
N ASP A 90 3.20 8.12 8.38
CA ASP A 90 1.81 7.72 8.66
C ASP A 90 0.83 8.49 7.78
N ARG A 91 1.10 9.77 7.51
CA ARG A 91 0.32 10.60 6.60
C ARG A 91 0.39 10.08 5.16
N VAL A 92 1.60 9.83 4.64
CA VAL A 92 1.78 9.26 3.29
C VAL A 92 1.05 7.93 3.16
N LYS A 93 1.17 7.05 4.16
CA LYS A 93 0.45 5.77 4.20
C LYS A 93 -1.06 5.94 4.11
N SER A 94 -1.62 6.89 4.87
CA SER A 94 -3.06 7.20 4.81
C SER A 94 -3.50 7.61 3.41
N TYR A 95 -2.68 8.38 2.67
CA TYR A 95 -3.00 8.74 1.30
C TYR A 95 -2.82 7.58 0.31
N MET A 96 -1.85 6.69 0.51
CA MET A 96 -1.74 5.46 -0.28
C MET A 96 -2.97 4.54 -0.07
N ASP A 97 -3.49 4.44 1.16
CA ASP A 97 -4.72 3.68 1.45
C ASP A 97 -5.94 4.30 0.73
N LYS A 98 -6.03 5.64 0.69
CA LYS A 98 -7.07 6.34 -0.09
C LYS A 98 -6.93 6.05 -1.58
N LEU A 99 -5.72 6.14 -2.12
CA LEU A 99 -5.45 5.84 -3.53
C LEU A 99 -5.86 4.41 -3.88
N LYS A 100 -5.49 3.44 -3.02
CA LYS A 100 -5.91 2.04 -3.16
C LYS A 100 -7.43 1.90 -3.17
N SER A 101 -8.14 2.58 -2.26
CA SER A 101 -9.61 2.53 -2.23
C SER A 101 -10.26 3.05 -3.52
N VAL A 102 -9.67 4.06 -4.17
CA VAL A 102 -10.13 4.60 -5.46
C VAL A 102 -9.92 3.57 -6.57
N VAL A 103 -8.75 2.94 -6.60
CA VAL A 103 -8.40 1.90 -7.57
C VAL A 103 -9.32 0.69 -7.43
N ASP A 104 -9.52 0.21 -6.20
CA ASP A 104 -10.40 -0.92 -5.90
C ASP A 104 -11.86 -0.61 -6.25
N ARG A 105 -12.30 0.63 -6.05
CA ARG A 105 -13.64 1.07 -6.45
C ARG A 105 -13.80 1.13 -7.97
N GLN A 106 -12.74 1.46 -8.70
CA GLN A 106 -12.75 1.48 -10.17
C GLN A 106 -12.77 0.08 -10.76
N SER A 107 -12.15 -0.90 -10.11
CA SER A 107 -12.13 -2.31 -10.52
C SER A 107 -13.32 -3.13 -10.00
N ALA A 108 -14.11 -2.59 -9.05
CA ALA A 108 -15.27 -3.25 -8.49
C ALA A 108 -16.36 -3.52 -9.55
N SER A 109 -16.98 -4.71 -9.48
CA SER A 109 -18.09 -5.06 -10.34
C SER A 109 -19.28 -4.13 -10.10
N ARG A 110 -19.88 -3.63 -11.18
CA ARG A 110 -21.06 -2.76 -11.10
C ARG A 110 -22.28 -3.63 -10.77
N ILE A 111 -22.88 -3.41 -9.61
CA ILE A 111 -24.14 -4.08 -9.24
C ILE A 111 -25.26 -3.54 -10.13
N ASP A 112 -25.96 -4.44 -10.82
CA ASP A 112 -27.19 -4.09 -11.53
C ASP A 112 -28.30 -3.84 -10.52
N LYS A 113 -28.59 -2.55 -10.29
CA LYS A 113 -29.64 -2.09 -9.39
C LYS A 113 -31.02 -2.62 -9.79
N GLN A 114 -31.27 -2.75 -11.10
CA GLN A 114 -32.54 -3.23 -11.61
C GLN A 114 -32.71 -4.73 -11.34
N ALA A 115 -31.68 -5.53 -11.63
CA ALA A 115 -31.69 -6.96 -11.31
C ALA A 115 -31.82 -7.21 -9.81
N THR A 116 -31.09 -6.47 -8.98
CA THR A 116 -31.17 -6.56 -7.51
C THR A 116 -32.58 -6.23 -7.00
N THR A 117 -33.22 -5.21 -7.57
CA THR A 117 -34.61 -4.84 -7.21
C THR A 117 -35.59 -5.96 -7.57
N ARG A 118 -35.41 -6.61 -8.73
CA ARG A 118 -36.26 -7.76 -9.14
C ARG A 118 -36.06 -8.95 -8.20
N LEU A 119 -34.82 -9.27 -7.83
CA LEU A 119 -34.51 -10.34 -6.89
C LEU A 119 -35.12 -10.09 -5.53
N MET A 120 -34.99 -8.87 -4.99
CA MET A 120 -35.58 -8.51 -3.70
C MET A 120 -37.11 -8.58 -3.73
N ARG A 121 -37.75 -8.05 -4.78
CA ARG A 121 -39.21 -8.09 -4.92
C ARG A 121 -39.73 -9.53 -5.05
N ASN A 122 -39.01 -10.39 -5.77
CA ASN A 122 -39.34 -11.80 -5.88
C ASN A 122 -39.18 -12.54 -4.53
N ALA A 123 -38.07 -12.32 -3.82
CA ALA A 123 -37.82 -12.91 -2.51
C ALA A 123 -38.89 -12.52 -1.48
N LEU A 124 -39.28 -11.24 -1.43
CA LEU A 124 -40.37 -10.76 -0.56
C LEU A 124 -41.71 -11.40 -0.91
N TRP A 125 -42.01 -11.53 -2.21
CA TRP A 125 -43.24 -12.18 -2.67
C TRP A 125 -43.28 -13.67 -2.28
N GLN A 126 -42.17 -14.40 -2.47
CA GLN A 126 -42.06 -15.81 -2.08
C GLN A 126 -42.19 -15.99 -0.57
N GLN A 127 -41.61 -15.10 0.24
CA GLN A 127 -41.73 -15.15 1.70
C GLN A 127 -43.18 -14.94 2.15
N ALA A 128 -43.89 -13.96 1.57
CA ALA A 128 -45.31 -13.73 1.87
C ALA A 128 -46.19 -14.93 1.50
N HIS A 129 -45.96 -15.57 0.34
CA HIS A 129 -46.73 -16.73 -0.10
C HIS A 129 -46.40 -18.00 0.70
N SER A 130 -45.14 -18.17 1.12
CA SER A 130 -44.75 -19.29 1.97
C SER A 130 -45.38 -19.17 3.37
N LYS A 131 -45.45 -17.95 3.92
CA LYS A 131 -46.07 -17.69 5.23
C LYS A 131 -47.58 -17.99 5.21
N ASN A 132 -48.28 -17.57 4.15
CA ASN A 132 -49.70 -17.87 3.98
C ASN A 132 -49.99 -19.37 3.76
N LYS A 133 -49.05 -20.12 3.17
CA LYS A 133 -49.21 -21.57 2.96
C LYS A 133 -49.06 -22.38 4.25
N THR A 134 -48.25 -21.91 5.21
CA THR A 134 -48.13 -22.53 6.53
C THR A 134 -49.36 -22.25 7.39
N THR A 135 -49.86 -21.01 7.40
CA THR A 135 -51.05 -20.64 8.22
C THR A 135 -52.32 -21.40 7.80
N ASN A 136 -52.52 -21.64 6.50
CA ASN A 136 -53.71 -22.35 6.01
C ASN A 136 -53.70 -23.87 6.28
N ASN A 137 -52.55 -24.47 6.59
CA ASN A 137 -52.45 -25.91 6.86
C ASN A 137 -52.69 -26.25 8.34
N ASP A 138 -52.39 -25.34 9.27
CA ASP A 138 -52.63 -25.55 10.71
C ASP A 138 -54.14 -25.51 11.05
N ASP A 139 -54.95 -24.82 10.24
CA ASP A 139 -56.41 -24.73 10.41
C ASP A 139 -57.18 -25.98 9.90
N GLN A 140 -56.52 -26.92 9.21
CA GLN A 140 -57.16 -28.14 8.66
C GLN A 140 -56.92 -29.42 9.46
N GLN A 141 -56.24 -29.36 10.60
CA GLN A 141 -55.87 -30.55 11.39
C GLN A 141 -56.52 -30.64 12.79
N THR A 142 -57.55 -29.83 13.06
CA THR A 142 -58.39 -29.96 14.26
C THR A 142 -59.80 -30.42 13.88
N ASN A 143 -59.99 -31.73 13.72
CA ASN A 143 -61.29 -32.38 13.85
C ASN A 143 -61.10 -33.84 14.30
#